data_AF-A0A1E1WZW8-F1
#
_entry.id   AF-A0A1E1WZW8-F1
#
_cell.length_a   1.000
_cell.length_b   1.000
_cell.length_c   1.000
_cell.angle_alpha   90.00
_cell.angle_beta   90.00
_cell.angle_gamma   90.00
#
_symmetry.space_group_name_H-M   'P 1'
#
loop_
_entity.id
_entity.type
_entity.pdbx_description
1 polymer ?
#
loop_
_entity_poly.entity_id
_entity_poly.type
_entity_poly.pdbx_seq_one_letter_code
_entity_poly.pdbx_strand_id
1 'polypeptide(L)'
;VPELTLVNKDDFLPKMELQVSPQGRLMQPALTVLFNNLLDDLQYVVWISFIQDTGVCAGNYMHPESPRPGTSWNGKPLSFSKLKLFAYDGISKTPVTLICNKNYFLQISFGNVDEYGRILASTVIRQAIVGTWFLAVNHNHTKALASSSKKSS
;
A
#
# COMPACT_ATOMS: atom_id res chain seq x y z
N VAL A 1 23.39 2.32 0.93
CA VAL A 1 22.25 2.08 0.01
C VAL A 1 20.99 2.20 0.85
N PRO A 2 19.93 2.89 0.38
CA PRO A 2 18.67 2.95 1.10
C PRO A 2 18.15 1.56 1.44
N GLU A 3 17.72 1.38 2.68
CA GLU A 3 17.17 0.14 3.19
C GLU A 3 15.72 0.34 3.60
N LEU A 4 14.92 -0.70 3.38
CA LEU A 4 13.52 -0.73 3.74
C LEU A 4 13.19 -2.04 4.44
N THR A 5 12.53 -1.93 5.58
CA THR A 5 12.01 -3.07 6.33
C THR A 5 10.49 -2.96 6.48
N LEU A 6 9.77 -4.06 6.25
CA LEU A 6 8.36 -4.17 6.62
C LEU A 6 8.27 -4.42 8.12
N VAL A 7 7.74 -3.46 8.88
CA VAL A 7 7.71 -3.52 10.35
C VAL A 7 6.68 -4.52 10.84
N ASN A 8 5.49 -4.50 10.26
CA ASN A 8 4.37 -5.33 10.68
C ASN A 8 4.16 -6.54 9.76
N LYS A 9 5.26 -7.24 9.44
CA LYS A 9 5.26 -8.38 8.51
C LYS A 9 4.28 -9.47 8.93
N ASP A 10 4.18 -9.73 10.23
CA ASP A 10 3.37 -10.83 10.77
C ASP A 10 1.85 -10.57 10.68
N ASP A 11 1.44 -9.31 10.45
CA ASP A 11 0.03 -8.97 10.22
C ASP A 11 -0.45 -9.40 8.82
N PHE A 12 0.48 -9.59 7.87
CA PHE A 12 0.17 -9.97 6.50
C PHE A 12 0.17 -11.50 6.37
N LEU A 13 -1.04 -12.06 6.41
CA LEU A 13 -1.25 -13.51 6.35
C LEU A 13 -1.22 -14.04 4.91
N PRO A 14 -0.84 -15.31 4.69
CA PRO A 14 -1.02 -15.97 3.41
C PRO A 14 -2.50 -15.97 2.99
N LYS A 15 -2.77 -15.74 1.69
CA LYS A 15 -4.13 -15.69 1.12
C LYS A 15 -5.03 -14.64 1.78
N MET A 16 -4.46 -13.50 2.17
CA MET A 16 -5.18 -12.40 2.77
C MET A 16 -6.26 -11.85 1.83
N GLU A 17 -7.41 -11.50 2.39
CA GLU A 17 -8.47 -10.75 1.71
C GLU A 17 -8.47 -9.31 2.22
N LEU A 18 -8.46 -8.34 1.30
CA LEU A 18 -8.62 -6.93 1.65
C LEU A 18 -9.94 -6.38 1.11
N GLN A 19 -10.70 -5.74 1.99
CA GLN A 19 -11.99 -5.18 1.63
C GLN A 19 -11.85 -3.91 0.79
N VAL A 20 -12.69 -3.82 -0.23
CA VAL A 20 -12.88 -2.62 -1.05
C VAL A 20 -14.35 -2.24 -1.07
N SER A 21 -14.66 -0.95 -1.21
CA SER A 21 -16.03 -0.47 -1.38
C SER A 21 -16.09 0.79 -2.23
N PRO A 22 -17.27 1.17 -2.78
CA PRO A 22 -17.42 2.43 -3.50
C PRO A 22 -17.10 3.66 -2.63
N GLN A 23 -17.37 3.61 -1.32
CA GLN A 23 -17.09 4.70 -0.37
C GLN A 23 -15.64 4.69 0.15
N GLY A 24 -14.84 3.70 -0.23
CA GLY A 24 -13.51 3.46 0.27
C GLY A 24 -13.50 2.74 1.63
N ARG A 25 -12.67 1.71 1.75
CA ARG A 25 -12.38 1.04 3.02
C ARG A 25 -10.95 1.29 3.41
N LEU A 26 -10.70 1.57 4.70
CA LEU A 26 -9.33 1.61 5.20
C LEU A 26 -8.66 0.26 4.95
N MET A 27 -7.44 0.30 4.43
CA MET A 27 -6.64 -0.90 4.28
C MET A 27 -6.34 -1.49 5.67
N GLN A 28 -6.55 -2.79 5.84
CA GLN A 28 -6.31 -3.50 7.11
C GLN A 28 -5.67 -4.87 6.83
N PRO A 29 -4.45 -5.14 7.34
CA PRO A 29 -3.63 -4.28 8.18
C PRO A 29 -3.11 -3.08 7.40
N ALA A 30 -2.84 -1.99 8.11
CA ALA A 30 -2.14 -0.85 7.53
C ALA A 30 -0.69 -1.23 7.25
N LEU A 31 -0.20 -0.93 6.04
CA LEU A 31 1.22 -1.12 5.74
C LEU A 31 2.07 -0.18 6.61
N THR A 32 3.03 -0.74 7.34
CA THR A 32 4.00 0.04 8.12
C THR A 32 5.42 -0.36 7.76
N VAL A 33 6.21 0.60 7.30
CA VAL A 33 7.59 0.37 6.85
C VAL A 33 8.58 1.21 7.63
N LEU A 34 9.84 0.81 7.64
CA LEU A 34 10.95 1.54 8.24
C LEU A 34 12.01 1.80 7.18
N PHE A 35 12.36 3.07 7.00
CA PHE A 35 13.47 3.47 6.14
C PHE A 35 14.75 3.61 6.96
N ASN A 36 15.87 3.20 6.38
CA ASN A 36 17.22 3.49 6.87
C ASN A 36 18.10 3.93 5.70
N ASN A 37 19.16 4.68 6.00
CA ASN A 37 20.19 5.08 5.04
C ASN A 37 19.66 5.93 3.85
N LEU A 38 18.58 6.69 4.03
CA LEU A 38 18.24 7.79 3.12
C LEU A 38 19.19 8.96 3.36
N LEU A 39 19.61 9.66 2.30
CA LEU A 39 20.44 10.86 2.45
C LEU A 39 19.67 11.98 3.14
N ASP A 40 20.24 12.52 4.20
CA ASP A 40 19.56 13.39 5.16
C ASP A 40 18.98 14.67 4.56
N ASP A 41 19.73 15.34 3.69
CA ASP A 41 19.38 16.67 3.15
C ASP A 41 18.47 16.61 1.92
N LEU A 42 18.28 15.43 1.33
CA LEU A 42 17.45 15.30 0.13
C LEU A 42 15.97 15.17 0.52
N GLN A 43 15.10 15.86 -0.23
CA GLN A 43 13.66 15.71 -0.11
C GLN A 43 13.21 14.43 -0.83
N TYR A 44 12.43 13.59 -0.15
CA TYR A 44 11.85 12.37 -0.71
C TYR A 44 10.34 12.45 -0.71
N VAL A 45 9.77 11.94 -1.80
CA VAL A 45 8.37 11.48 -1.85
C VAL A 45 8.34 9.97 -1.64
N VAL A 46 7.33 9.49 -0.91
CA VAL A 46 7.12 8.06 -0.66
C VAL A 46 5.70 7.70 -1.05
N TRP A 47 5.54 6.62 -1.81
CA TRP A 47 4.23 6.14 -2.21
C TRP A 47 4.20 4.62 -2.31
N ILE A 48 2.99 4.07 -2.27
CA ILE A 48 2.72 2.67 -2.53
C ILE A 48 1.99 2.52 -3.84
N SER A 49 2.27 1.43 -4.55
CA SER A 49 1.63 1.01 -5.77
C SER A 49 0.98 -0.36 -5.56
N PHE A 50 -0.21 -0.54 -6.13
CA PHE A 50 -0.97 -1.77 -6.08
C PHE A 50 -0.79 -2.52 -7.39
N ILE A 51 0.00 -3.59 -7.38
CA ILE A 51 0.39 -4.29 -8.60
C ILE A 51 -0.41 -5.58 -8.72
N GLN A 52 -1.10 -5.76 -9.85
CA GLN A 52 -1.80 -7.02 -10.16
C GLN A 52 -0.80 -8.15 -10.42
N ASP A 53 -1.27 -9.40 -10.33
CA ASP A 53 -0.53 -10.58 -10.80
C ASP A 53 -0.04 -10.48 -12.25
N THR A 54 -0.78 -9.76 -13.10
CA THR A 54 -0.41 -9.42 -14.48
C THR A 54 0.68 -8.34 -14.62
N GLY A 55 1.12 -7.74 -13.52
CA GLY A 55 2.07 -6.62 -13.50
C GLY A 55 1.45 -5.23 -13.70
N VAL A 56 0.14 -5.14 -13.93
CA VAL A 56 -0.56 -3.86 -14.11
C VAL A 56 -0.70 -3.12 -12.77
N CYS A 57 -0.29 -1.86 -12.73
CA CYS A 57 -0.51 -0.98 -11.59
C CYS A 57 -1.97 -0.49 -11.56
N ALA A 58 -2.71 -0.85 -10.52
CA ALA A 58 -4.12 -0.47 -10.34
C ALA A 58 -4.32 0.86 -9.59
N GLY A 59 -3.25 1.43 -9.05
CA GLY A 59 -3.32 2.70 -8.35
C GLY A 59 -2.08 2.99 -7.54
N ASN A 60 -1.90 4.26 -7.22
CA ASN A 60 -0.82 4.75 -6.37
C ASN A 60 -1.41 5.57 -5.21
N TYR A 61 -0.79 5.45 -4.05
CA TYR A 61 -1.09 6.30 -2.92
C TYR A 61 0.19 6.91 -2.37
N MET A 62 0.31 8.23 -2.53
CA MET A 62 1.41 9.00 -1.97
C MET A 62 1.16 9.24 -0.48
N HIS A 63 2.18 9.02 0.34
CA HIS A 63 2.10 9.29 1.77
C HIS A 63 1.87 10.80 1.98
N PRO A 64 0.90 11.21 2.84
CA PRO A 64 0.50 12.61 3.00
C PRO A 64 1.59 13.53 3.55
N GLU A 65 2.62 12.96 4.19
CA GLU A 65 3.77 13.74 4.65
C GLU A 65 4.78 14.01 3.53
N SER A 66 4.62 13.42 2.34
CA SER A 66 5.52 13.71 1.22
C SER A 66 5.33 15.13 0.68
N PRO A 67 6.41 15.84 0.28
CA PRO A 67 7.82 15.48 0.45
C PRO A 67 8.36 15.86 1.83
N ARG A 68 9.32 15.07 2.35
CA ARG A 68 10.10 15.38 3.56
C ARG A 68 11.58 15.02 3.38
N PRO A 69 12.50 15.65 4.15
CA PRO A 69 13.91 15.30 4.12
C PRO A 69 14.16 13.87 4.61
N GLY A 70 15.27 13.25 4.18
CA GLY A 70 15.69 11.89 4.59
C GLY A 70 15.69 11.69 6.11
N THR A 71 16.14 12.70 6.86
CA THR A 71 16.13 12.73 8.34
C THR A 71 14.76 12.55 8.96
N SER A 72 13.68 12.92 8.26
CA SER A 72 12.32 12.75 8.76
C SER A 72 11.81 11.32 8.60
N TRP A 73 12.35 10.56 7.64
CA TRP A 73 11.95 9.19 7.33
C TRP A 73 12.82 8.14 8.03
N ASN A 74 14.12 8.38 8.14
CA ASN A 74 15.07 7.43 8.70
C ASN A 74 14.73 7.08 10.17
N GLY A 75 14.77 5.79 10.51
CA GLY A 75 14.62 5.30 11.88
C GLY A 75 13.22 5.45 12.49
N LYS A 76 12.23 5.95 11.73
CA LYS A 76 10.84 6.11 12.19
C LYS A 76 9.88 5.23 11.39
N PRO A 77 9.03 4.42 12.05
CA PRO A 77 7.99 3.67 11.35
C PRO A 77 7.02 4.59 10.60
N LEU A 78 6.93 4.40 9.29
CA LEU A 78 6.01 5.10 8.41
C LEU A 78 4.76 4.24 8.17
N SER A 79 3.61 4.69 8.67
CA SER A 79 2.35 3.96 8.55
C SER A 79 1.42 4.57 7.51
N PHE A 80 0.90 3.74 6.61
CA PHE A 80 -0.11 4.10 5.61
C PHE A 80 -1.53 3.92 6.15
N SER A 81 -1.76 4.27 7.42
CA SER A 81 -3.04 4.01 8.12
C SER A 81 -4.25 4.77 7.57
N LYS A 82 -4.04 5.85 6.82
CA LYS A 82 -5.09 6.68 6.21
C LYS A 82 -5.49 6.23 4.79
N LEU A 83 -4.81 5.22 4.26
CA LEU A 83 -5.03 4.67 2.93
C LEU A 83 -6.40 3.99 2.83
N LYS A 84 -7.17 4.39 1.81
CA LYS A 84 -8.47 3.79 1.48
C LYS A 84 -8.40 3.06 0.14
N LEU A 85 -9.02 1.88 0.09
CA LEU A 85 -9.18 1.05 -1.10
C LEU A 85 -10.61 1.17 -1.62
N PHE A 86 -10.74 1.49 -2.90
CA PHE A 86 -12.03 1.66 -3.57
C PHE A 86 -12.32 0.47 -4.49
N ALA A 87 -13.59 0.09 -4.59
CA ALA A 87 -14.01 -0.90 -5.59
C ALA A 87 -14.04 -0.23 -6.98
N TYR A 88 -13.43 -0.87 -7.98
CA TYR A 88 -13.52 -0.41 -9.36
C TYR A 88 -14.93 -0.65 -9.91
N ASP A 89 -15.57 0.41 -10.43
CA ASP A 89 -16.93 0.42 -10.94
C ASP A 89 -17.01 0.63 -12.47
N GLY A 90 -15.86 0.64 -13.16
CA GLY A 90 -15.76 0.92 -14.59
C GLY A 90 -15.39 2.37 -14.92
N ILE A 91 -15.53 3.32 -13.97
CA ILE A 91 -15.30 4.75 -14.19
C ILE A 91 -14.33 5.26 -13.11
N SER A 92 -13.04 4.95 -13.28
CA SER A 92 -12.00 5.33 -12.30
C SER A 92 -11.92 6.86 -12.12
N LYS A 93 -12.12 7.34 -10.88
CA LYS A 93 -11.84 8.73 -10.46
C LYS A 93 -11.10 8.84 -9.11
N THR A 94 -10.80 7.73 -8.44
CA THR A 94 -10.16 7.72 -7.12
C THR A 94 -8.78 7.05 -7.19
N PRO A 95 -7.83 7.43 -6.30
CA PRO A 95 -6.40 7.14 -6.52
C PRO A 95 -6.04 5.65 -6.45
N VAL A 96 -6.84 4.83 -5.76
CA VAL A 96 -6.65 3.38 -5.66
C VAL A 96 -7.98 2.65 -5.81
N THR A 97 -8.29 2.25 -7.05
CA THR A 97 -9.44 1.42 -7.39
C THR A 97 -8.99 0.00 -7.70
N LEU A 98 -9.48 -0.99 -6.96
CA LEU A 98 -9.16 -2.39 -7.16
C LEU A 98 -10.37 -3.14 -7.71
N ILE A 99 -10.10 -4.07 -8.62
CA ILE A 99 -11.11 -4.96 -9.19
C ILE A 99 -11.32 -6.10 -8.19
N CYS A 100 -12.57 -6.37 -7.84
CA CYS A 100 -12.89 -7.49 -6.94
C CYS A 100 -12.48 -8.82 -7.56
N ASN A 101 -12.09 -9.77 -6.71
CA ASN A 101 -11.61 -11.11 -7.08
C ASN A 101 -10.33 -11.09 -7.94
N LYS A 102 -9.53 -10.03 -7.83
CA LYS A 102 -8.17 -9.96 -8.40
C LYS A 102 -7.12 -9.97 -7.31
N ASN A 103 -5.98 -10.59 -7.62
CA ASN A 103 -4.83 -10.66 -6.72
C ASN A 103 -3.90 -9.49 -6.96
N TYR A 104 -3.37 -8.96 -5.86
CA TYR A 104 -2.46 -7.83 -5.84
C TYR A 104 -1.31 -8.10 -4.86
N PHE A 105 -0.18 -7.44 -5.09
CA PHE A 105 0.85 -7.24 -4.08
C PHE A 105 1.20 -5.76 -3.97
N LEU A 106 1.82 -5.38 -2.85
CA LEU A 106 2.24 -4.01 -2.61
C LEU A 106 3.67 -3.82 -3.10
N GLN A 107 3.89 -2.73 -3.82
CA GLN A 107 5.21 -2.21 -4.13
C GLN A 107 5.34 -0.85 -3.47
N ILE A 108 6.38 -0.63 -2.68
CA ILE A 108 6.72 0.72 -2.24
C ILE A 108 7.69 1.36 -3.23
N SER A 109 7.56 2.66 -3.40
CA SER A 109 8.44 3.45 -4.24
C SER A 109 8.76 4.75 -3.53
N PHE A 110 9.99 5.21 -3.70
CA PHE A 110 10.46 6.47 -3.14
C PHE A 110 11.53 7.06 -4.05
N GLY A 111 11.61 8.37 -4.09
CA GLY A 111 12.55 9.09 -4.96
C GLY A 111 12.68 10.54 -4.53
N ASN A 112 13.74 11.17 -5.03
CA ASN A 112 14.01 12.56 -4.74
C ASN A 112 13.10 13.48 -5.55
N VAL A 113 12.89 14.68 -5.04
CA VAL A 113 12.26 15.78 -5.78
C VAL A 113 13.26 16.89 -6.07
N ASP A 114 13.05 17.59 -7.18
CA ASP A 114 13.78 18.82 -7.48
C ASP A 114 13.26 20.01 -6.65
N GLU A 115 13.86 21.18 -6.86
CA GLU A 115 13.48 22.44 -6.21
C GLU A 115 12.03 22.88 -6.47
N TYR A 116 11.39 22.34 -7.51
CA TYR A 116 9.99 22.59 -7.86
C TYR A 116 9.04 21.51 -7.33
N GLY A 117 9.55 20.53 -6.57
CA GLY A 117 8.76 19.42 -6.03
C GLY A 117 8.44 18.33 -7.07
N ARG A 118 9.10 18.33 -8.23
CA ARG A 118 8.90 17.30 -9.26
C ARG A 118 9.77 16.09 -8.96
N ILE A 119 9.19 14.90 -9.08
CA ILE A 119 9.91 13.63 -8.84
C ILE A 119 11.01 13.44 -9.89
N LEU A 120 12.25 13.28 -9.45
CA LEU A 120 13.39 12.96 -10.28
C LEU A 120 13.37 11.46 -10.62
N ALA A 121 12.85 11.12 -11.81
CA ALA A 121 12.62 9.74 -12.22
C ALA A 121 13.85 8.81 -12.09
N SER A 122 15.06 9.35 -12.34
CA SER A 122 16.33 8.61 -12.23
C SER A 122 16.69 8.20 -10.79
N THR A 123 16.07 8.82 -9.79
CA THR A 123 16.32 8.53 -8.36
C THR A 123 15.30 7.56 -7.77
N VAL A 124 14.26 7.19 -8.54
CA VAL A 124 13.15 6.39 -8.03
C VAL A 124 13.61 4.95 -7.79
N ILE A 125 13.56 4.54 -6.53
CA ILE A 125 13.73 3.16 -6.11
C ILE A 125 12.35 2.53 -5.95
N ARG A 126 12.20 1.31 -6.46
CA ARG A 126 10.96 0.51 -6.40
C ARG A 126 11.26 -0.82 -5.76
N GLN A 127 10.50 -1.19 -4.74
CA GLN A 127 10.70 -2.45 -4.02
C GLN A 127 9.36 -3.15 -3.80
N ALA A 128 9.25 -4.37 -4.33
CA ALA A 128 8.14 -5.25 -4.00
C ALA A 128 8.22 -5.66 -2.53
N ILE A 129 7.09 -5.58 -1.82
CA ILE A 129 7.02 -5.94 -0.41
C ILE A 129 6.60 -7.41 -0.31
N VAL A 130 7.58 -8.29 -0.10
CA VAL A 130 7.36 -9.73 -0.01
C VAL A 130 6.37 -10.06 1.10
N GLY A 131 5.43 -10.96 0.82
CA GLY A 131 4.40 -11.40 1.77
C GLY A 131 3.12 -10.58 1.78
N THR A 132 3.03 -9.50 1.00
CA THR A 132 1.85 -8.62 0.94
C THR A 132 0.85 -9.01 -0.16
N TRP A 133 0.82 -10.28 -0.56
CA TRP A 133 -0.13 -10.77 -1.55
C TRP A 133 -1.54 -10.82 -0.94
N PHE A 134 -2.52 -10.26 -1.64
CA PHE A 134 -3.91 -10.27 -1.20
C PHE A 134 -4.91 -10.32 -2.36
N LEU A 135 -6.10 -10.86 -2.06
CA LEU A 135 -7.28 -10.82 -2.91
C LEU A 135 -8.14 -9.61 -2.54
N ALA A 136 -8.50 -8.76 -3.51
CA ALA A 136 -9.46 -7.68 -3.26
C ALA A 136 -10.90 -8.24 -3.23
N VAL A 137 -11.66 -7.95 -2.18
CA VAL A 137 -13.02 -8.46 -1.98
C VAL A 137 -14.01 -7.34 -1.63
N ASN A 138 -15.27 -7.45 -2.05
CA ASN A 138 -16.33 -6.50 -1.69
C ASN A 138 -16.99 -6.83 -0.33
N HIS A 139 -16.75 -8.01 0.23
CA HIS A 139 -17.12 -8.44 1.58
C HIS A 139 -16.16 -9.55 2.05
N ASN A 140 -15.93 -9.69 3.36
CA ASN A 140 -15.05 -10.75 3.87
C ASN A 140 -15.76 -12.10 3.79
N HIS A 141 -15.30 -12.99 2.92
CA HIS A 141 -15.85 -14.33 2.81
C HIS A 141 -15.52 -15.17 4.06
N THR A 142 -14.35 -14.94 4.66
CA THR A 142 -13.89 -15.67 5.85
C THR A 142 -14.74 -15.43 7.10
N LYS A 143 -15.35 -14.24 7.25
CA LYS A 143 -16.30 -13.97 8.36
C LYS A 143 -17.69 -14.57 8.11
N ALA A 144 -18.09 -14.72 6.85
CA ALA A 144 -19.40 -15.29 6.49
C ALA A 144 -19.48 -16.80 6.79
N LEU A 145 -18.37 -17.53 6.65
CA LEU A 145 -18.29 -18.95 7.02
C LEU A 145 -18.32 -19.16 8.55
N ALA A 146 -17.80 -18.22 9.35
CA ALA A 146 -17.86 -18.29 10.81
C ALA A 146 -19.22 -17.89 11.39
N SER A 147 -20.04 -17.15 10.64
CA SER A 147 -21.40 -16.78 11.05
C SER A 147 -22.47 -17.77 10.56
N SER A 148 -22.22 -18.54 9.49
CA SER A 148 -23.15 -19.57 9.02
C SER A 148 -23.10 -20.86 9.87
N SER A 149 -22.00 -21.12 10.57
CA SER A 149 -21.85 -22.27 11.47
C SER A 149 -22.49 -22.09 12.86
N LYS A 150 -23.11 -20.92 13.14
CA LYS A 150 -23.86 -20.67 14.38
C LYS A 150 -25.39 -20.74 14.24
N LYS A 151 -25.91 -21.15 13.08
CA LYS A 151 -27.36 -21.39 12.88
C LYS A 151 -27.65 -22.87 12.62
N SER A 152 -27.38 -23.70 13.61
CA SER A 152 -28.02 -25.02 13.73
C SER A 152 -27.98 -25.45 15.20
N SER A 153 -28.97 -25.01 15.97
CA SER A 153 -29.39 -25.58 17.26
C SER A 153 -30.87 -25.26 17.42
#